data_AF-A0A349JJS4-F1
#
_entry.id   AF-A0A349JJS4-F1
#
_cell.length_a   1.000
_cell.length_b   1.000
_cell.length_c   1.000
_cell.angle_alpha   90.00
_cell.angle_beta   90.00
_cell.angle_gamma   90.00
#
_symmetry.space_group_name_H-M   'P 1'
#
loop_
_entity.id
_entity.type
_entity.pdbx_description
1 polymer ?
#
loop_
_entity_poly.entity_id
_entity_poly.type
_entity_poly.pdbx_seq_one_letter_code
_entity_poly.pdbx_strand_id
1 'polypeptide(L)'
;MNTPSHAIINLAILGKPQLPPANLIIAIGGILPDIPIFLFYFWAKYMARMPEAKIWSKAYYEPFVQNIVALFHSIPSRRSKKLIADYFGWESVQILFLSMILHSLGDLPVHNDDAHRHFFPFSNYRFISPFSYWDRKHYGSIVSVVEMLLVLLSTFR
;
A
#
# COMPACT_ATOMS: atom_id res chain seq x y z
N MET A 1 -2.70 -3.73 -4.89
CA MET A 1 -3.55 -4.85 -4.40
C MET A 1 -4.73 -4.23 -3.64
N ASN A 2 -5.73 -5.01 -3.23
CA ASN A 2 -6.80 -4.49 -2.37
C ASN A 2 -6.25 -4.26 -0.95
N THR A 3 -6.56 -3.12 -0.34
CA THR A 3 -6.11 -2.76 1.02
C THR A 3 -6.33 -3.87 2.07
N PRO A 4 -7.50 -4.54 2.12
CA PRO A 4 -7.70 -5.67 3.03
C PRO A 4 -6.74 -6.84 2.78
N SER A 5 -6.42 -7.13 1.51
CA SER A 5 -5.48 -8.20 1.14
C SER A 5 -4.09 -7.93 1.69
N HIS A 6 -3.62 -6.68 1.65
CA HIS A 6 -2.34 -6.32 2.27
C HIS A 6 -2.32 -6.58 3.76
N ALA A 7 -3.38 -6.21 4.49
CA ALA A 7 -3.46 -6.47 5.93
C ALA A 7 -3.39 -7.98 6.24
N ILE A 8 -4.16 -8.78 5.51
CA ILE A 8 -4.22 -10.24 5.69
C ILE A 8 -2.87 -10.89 5.35
N ILE A 9 -2.27 -10.54 4.22
CA ILE A 9 -0.99 -11.11 3.78
C ILE A 9 0.15 -10.65 4.71
N ASN A 10 0.14 -9.40 5.17
CA ASN A 10 1.11 -8.93 6.15
C ASN A 10 1.00 -9.70 7.47
N LEU A 11 -0.22 -9.94 7.96
CA LEU A 11 -0.46 -10.77 9.14
C LEU A 11 0.00 -12.22 8.92
N ALA A 12 -0.22 -12.80 7.76
CA ALA A 12 0.24 -14.15 7.47
C ALA A 12 1.77 -14.28 7.38
N ILE A 13 2.47 -13.23 6.95
CA ILE A 13 3.94 -13.22 6.82
C ILE A 13 4.63 -12.86 8.13
N LEU A 14 4.14 -11.84 8.85
CA LEU A 14 4.81 -11.24 10.02
C LEU A 14 4.15 -11.59 11.35
N GLY A 15 2.87 -11.99 11.33
CA GLY A 15 2.06 -12.17 12.53
C GLY A 15 2.52 -13.34 13.39
N LYS A 16 2.28 -13.21 14.69
CA LYS A 16 2.54 -14.27 15.68
C LYS A 16 1.33 -14.41 16.59
N PRO A 17 0.69 -15.61 16.70
CA PRO A 17 -0.50 -15.79 17.53
C PRO A 17 -0.28 -15.41 19.01
N GLN A 18 0.95 -15.53 19.49
CA GLN A 18 1.32 -15.27 20.88
C GLN A 18 1.52 -13.78 21.20
N LEU A 19 1.48 -12.88 20.20
CA LEU A 19 1.71 -11.44 20.38
C LEU A 19 0.59 -10.58 19.74
N PRO A 20 -0.64 -10.59 20.29
CA PRO A 20 -1.77 -9.86 19.72
C PRO A 20 -1.53 -8.35 19.46
N PRO A 21 -0.83 -7.60 20.35
CA PRO A 21 -0.53 -6.19 20.08
C PRO A 21 0.33 -5.97 18.84
N ALA A 22 1.31 -6.85 18.59
CA ALA A 22 2.15 -6.78 17.40
C ALA A 22 1.32 -7.02 16.12
N ASN A 23 0.37 -7.96 16.16
CA ASN A 23 -0.51 -8.26 15.02
C ASN A 23 -1.38 -7.06 14.66
N LEU A 24 -1.91 -6.31 15.64
CA LEU A 24 -2.66 -5.08 15.37
C LEU A 24 -1.78 -4.05 14.63
N ILE A 25 -0.53 -3.88 15.06
CA ILE A 25 0.42 -2.96 14.42
C ILE A 25 0.75 -3.42 12.99
N ILE A 26 0.90 -4.73 12.77
CA ILE A 26 1.10 -5.30 11.45
C ILE A 26 -0.10 -4.98 10.55
N ALA A 27 -1.33 -5.21 11.02
CA ALA A 27 -2.54 -4.89 10.27
C ALA A 27 -2.62 -3.39 9.93
N ILE A 28 -2.35 -2.52 10.91
CA ILE A 28 -2.29 -1.07 10.70
C ILE A 28 -1.26 -0.73 9.63
N GLY A 29 -0.05 -1.30 9.67
CA GLY A 29 0.99 -1.08 8.67
C GLY A 29 0.62 -1.58 7.26
N GLY A 30 -0.25 -2.58 7.16
CA GLY A 30 -0.77 -3.07 5.89
C GLY A 30 -1.86 -2.18 5.28
N ILE A 31 -2.49 -1.32 6.08
CA ILE A 31 -3.58 -0.42 5.64
C ILE A 31 -3.07 1.02 5.47
N LEU A 32 -2.16 1.44 6.34
CA LEU A 32 -1.72 2.82 6.48
C LEU A 32 -1.22 3.47 5.17
N PRO A 33 -0.51 2.77 4.26
CA PRO A 33 -0.09 3.37 2.99
C PRO A 33 -1.24 3.90 2.12
N ASP A 34 -2.40 3.25 2.15
CA ASP A 34 -3.57 3.60 1.32
C ASP A 34 -4.47 4.69 1.92
N ILE A 35 -4.33 4.98 3.23
CA ILE A 35 -5.17 5.96 3.92
C ILE A 35 -5.27 7.30 3.19
N PRO A 36 -4.18 7.88 2.65
CA PRO A 36 -4.28 9.12 1.86
C PRO A 36 -5.22 9.03 0.66
N ILE A 37 -5.28 7.87 -0.01
CA ILE A 37 -6.16 7.64 -1.16
C ILE A 37 -7.62 7.63 -0.69
N PHE A 38 -7.93 6.93 0.40
CA PHE A 38 -9.28 6.91 0.99
C PHE A 38 -9.73 8.30 1.45
N LEU A 39 -8.86 9.04 2.15
CA LEU A 39 -9.16 10.40 2.61
C LEU A 39 -9.40 11.34 1.43
N PHE A 40 -8.55 11.28 0.41
CA PHE A 40 -8.71 12.04 -0.83
C PHE A 40 -10.04 11.69 -1.51
N TYR A 41 -10.34 10.41 -1.68
CA TYR A 41 -11.58 9.95 -2.32
C TYR A 41 -12.81 10.43 -1.56
N PHE A 42 -12.84 10.28 -0.24
CA PHE A 42 -13.95 10.74 0.59
C PHE A 42 -14.17 12.24 0.46
N TRP A 43 -13.10 13.03 0.56
CA TRP A 43 -13.17 14.48 0.37
C TRP A 43 -13.66 14.83 -1.04
N ALA A 44 -13.09 14.22 -2.09
CA ALA A 44 -13.40 14.52 -3.48
C ALA A 44 -14.86 14.16 -3.83
N LYS A 45 -15.34 13.02 -3.33
CA LYS A 45 -16.69 12.50 -3.59
C LYS A 45 -17.77 13.25 -2.82
N TYR A 46 -17.57 13.48 -1.51
CA TYR A 46 -18.65 13.97 -0.65
C TYR A 46 -18.57 15.48 -0.38
N MET A 47 -17.37 16.02 -0.21
CA MET A 47 -17.18 17.45 0.09
C MET A 47 -17.09 18.26 -1.20
N ALA A 48 -16.21 17.86 -2.12
CA ALA A 48 -16.02 18.54 -3.41
C ALA A 48 -17.03 18.09 -4.49
N ARG A 49 -17.82 17.04 -4.22
CA ARG A 49 -18.90 16.52 -5.09
C ARG A 49 -18.47 16.29 -6.54
N MET A 50 -17.25 15.79 -6.73
CA MET A 50 -16.70 15.55 -8.06
C MET A 50 -17.30 14.27 -8.69
N PRO A 51 -17.55 14.26 -10.01
CA PRO A 51 -17.86 13.02 -10.72
C PRO A 51 -16.70 12.03 -10.62
N GLU A 52 -16.99 10.73 -10.43
CA GLU A 52 -15.97 9.69 -10.23
C GLU A 52 -14.96 9.62 -11.37
N ALA A 53 -15.41 9.78 -12.62
CA ALA A 53 -14.53 9.84 -13.78
C ALA A 53 -13.47 10.93 -13.61
N LYS A 54 -13.86 12.13 -13.16
CA LYS A 54 -12.92 13.25 -12.94
C LYS A 54 -11.99 13.02 -11.75
N ILE A 55 -12.48 12.36 -10.70
CA ILE A 55 -11.66 12.01 -9.53
C ILE A 55 -10.47 11.17 -9.99
N TRP A 56 -10.74 10.06 -10.68
CA TRP A 56 -9.73 9.08 -11.03
C TRP A 56 -8.93 9.42 -12.28
N SER A 57 -9.50 10.18 -13.23
CA SER A 57 -8.77 10.54 -14.46
C SER A 57 -7.92 11.80 -14.35
N LYS A 58 -8.21 12.69 -13.38
CA LYS A 58 -7.54 13.99 -13.27
C LYS A 58 -7.15 14.33 -11.84
N ALA A 59 -8.12 14.44 -10.93
CA ALA A 59 -7.86 14.98 -9.60
C ALA A 59 -6.88 14.12 -8.78
N TYR A 60 -6.93 12.79 -8.94
CA TYR A 60 -6.00 11.85 -8.32
C TYR A 60 -4.55 12.06 -8.78
N TYR A 61 -4.37 12.47 -10.04
CA TYR A 61 -3.05 12.69 -10.65
C TYR A 61 -2.47 14.09 -10.39
N GLU A 62 -3.19 14.95 -9.66
CA GLU A 62 -2.67 16.26 -9.26
C GLU A 62 -1.42 16.10 -8.37
N PRO A 63 -0.39 16.96 -8.54
CA PRO A 63 0.88 16.81 -7.85
C PRO A 63 0.77 16.71 -6.33
N PHE A 64 -0.16 17.46 -5.71
CA PHE A 64 -0.37 17.42 -4.27
C PHE A 64 -0.79 16.04 -3.78
N VAL A 65 -1.82 15.44 -4.40
CA VAL A 65 -2.33 14.11 -4.04
C VAL A 65 -1.27 13.06 -4.30
N GLN A 66 -0.66 13.08 -5.49
CA GLN A 66 0.39 12.14 -5.87
C GLN A 66 1.63 12.21 -4.97
N ASN A 67 1.98 13.39 -4.44
CA ASN A 67 3.11 13.54 -3.51
C ASN A 67 2.79 12.93 -2.15
N ILE A 68 1.58 13.13 -1.62
CA ILE A 68 1.17 12.52 -0.35
C ILE A 68 1.12 11.00 -0.48
N VAL A 69 0.50 10.47 -1.53
CA VAL A 69 0.44 9.02 -1.78
C VAL A 69 1.85 8.45 -1.92
N ALA A 70 2.73 9.10 -2.69
CA ALA A 70 4.11 8.66 -2.86
C ALA A 70 4.92 8.67 -1.55
N LEU A 71 4.71 9.64 -0.66
CA LEU A 71 5.35 9.67 0.66
C LEU A 71 4.94 8.47 1.51
N PHE A 72 3.68 8.02 1.38
CA PHE A 72 3.18 6.89 2.14
C PHE A 72 3.73 5.54 1.64
N HIS A 73 3.91 5.41 0.32
CA HIS A 73 4.45 4.23 -0.39
C HIS A 73 5.97 4.24 -0.59
N SER A 74 6.68 5.22 -0.01
CA SER A 74 8.12 5.38 -0.17
C SER A 74 8.89 4.33 0.62
N ILE A 75 9.47 3.35 -0.10
CA ILE A 75 10.28 2.28 0.49
C ILE A 75 11.54 2.85 1.16
N PRO A 76 12.34 3.75 0.54
CA PRO A 76 13.51 4.32 1.19
C PRO A 76 13.14 5.08 2.47
N SER A 77 12.06 5.87 2.44
CA SER A 77 11.60 6.62 3.62
C SER A 77 11.21 5.70 4.77
N ARG A 78 10.44 4.63 4.48
CA ARG A 78 10.06 3.64 5.50
C ARG A 78 11.27 2.88 6.04
N ARG A 79 12.21 2.51 5.19
CA ARG A 79 13.46 1.85 5.59
C ARG A 79 14.28 2.73 6.53
N SER A 80 14.48 4.01 6.20
CA SER A 80 15.22 4.94 7.06
C SER A 80 14.54 5.11 8.43
N LYS A 81 13.21 5.27 8.46
CA LYS A 81 12.47 5.40 9.73
C LYS A 81 12.51 4.12 10.56
N LYS A 82 12.48 2.95 9.92
CA LYS A 82 12.68 1.67 10.59
C LYS A 82 14.07 1.60 11.24
N LEU A 83 15.14 1.96 10.51
CA LEU A 83 16.51 1.95 11.06
C LEU A 83 16.68 2.89 12.25
N ILE A 84 16.00 4.05 12.22
CA ILE A 84 15.96 4.97 13.37
C ILE A 84 15.25 4.29 14.56
N ALA A 85 14.10 3.65 14.32
CA ALA A 85 13.39 2.91 15.37
C ALA A 85 14.18 1.70 15.89
N ASP A 86 14.99 1.05 15.06
CA ASP A 86 15.93 -0.01 15.45
C ASP A 86 16.98 0.56 16.42
N TYR A 87 17.57 1.71 16.09
CA TYR A 87 18.58 2.38 16.92
C TYR A 87 18.06 2.77 18.31
N PHE A 88 16.81 3.22 18.42
CA PHE A 88 16.18 3.60 19.68
C PHE A 88 15.42 2.47 20.39
N GLY A 89 15.43 1.25 19.85
CA GLY A 89 14.73 0.09 20.45
C GLY A 89 13.20 0.19 20.41
N TRP A 90 12.61 0.95 19.48
CA TRP A 90 11.16 1.13 19.38
C TRP A 90 10.50 0.02 18.57
N GLU A 91 10.43 -1.19 19.13
CA GLU A 91 9.97 -2.42 18.44
C GLU A 91 8.63 -2.24 17.70
N SER A 92 7.63 -1.64 18.35
CA SER A 92 6.32 -1.34 17.73
C SER A 92 6.44 -0.51 16.45
N VAL A 93 7.33 0.48 16.43
CA VAL A 93 7.55 1.36 15.28
C VAL A 93 8.29 0.62 14.17
N GLN A 94 9.21 -0.29 14.53
CA GLN A 94 9.92 -1.14 13.57
C GLN A 94 8.95 -2.07 12.84
N ILE A 95 8.06 -2.74 13.60
CA ILE A 95 7.02 -3.64 13.06
C ILE A 95 6.09 -2.88 12.13
N LEU A 96 5.66 -1.68 12.52
CA LEU A 96 4.82 -0.82 11.70
C LEU A 96 5.48 -0.54 10.34
N PHE A 97 6.72 -0.03 10.33
CA PHE A 97 7.38 0.31 9.08
C PHE A 97 7.76 -0.91 8.24
N LEU A 98 8.08 -2.04 8.86
CA LEU A 98 8.28 -3.29 8.14
C LEU A 98 7.01 -3.72 7.41
N SER A 99 5.86 -3.63 8.08
CA SER A 99 4.56 -3.93 7.48
C SER A 99 4.23 -2.98 6.31
N MET A 100 4.51 -1.69 6.43
CA MET A 100 4.31 -0.72 5.35
C MET A 100 5.23 -0.96 4.14
N ILE A 101 6.47 -1.42 4.38
CA ILE A 101 7.38 -1.83 3.30
C ILE A 101 6.80 -3.05 2.59
N LEU A 102 6.31 -4.05 3.32
CA LEU A 102 5.72 -5.25 2.75
C LEU A 102 4.48 -4.93 1.90
N HIS A 103 3.64 -4.00 2.36
CA HIS A 103 2.55 -3.45 1.54
C HIS A 103 3.08 -2.89 0.22
N SER A 104 4.06 -1.98 0.29
CA SER A 104 4.62 -1.31 -0.90
C SER A 104 5.29 -2.29 -1.87
N LEU A 105 5.87 -3.39 -1.35
CA LEU A 105 6.44 -4.45 -2.17
C LEU A 105 5.36 -5.30 -2.87
N GLY A 106 4.19 -5.49 -2.23
CA GLY A 106 3.04 -6.15 -2.84
C GLY A 106 2.45 -5.33 -3.99
N ASP A 107 2.49 -4.01 -3.88
CA ASP A 107 2.00 -3.11 -4.93
C ASP A 107 2.96 -2.96 -6.10
N LEU A 108 4.27 -2.93 -5.85
CA LEU A 108 5.28 -2.71 -6.87
C LEU A 108 5.05 -3.52 -8.17
N PRO A 109 4.74 -4.84 -8.14
CA PRO A 109 4.54 -5.62 -9.36
C PRO A 109 3.13 -5.55 -9.97
N VAL A 110 2.16 -4.83 -9.41
CA VAL A 110 0.75 -4.87 -9.85
C VAL A 110 0.17 -3.51 -10.23
N HIS A 111 1.02 -2.52 -10.51
CA HIS A 111 0.60 -1.23 -11.05
C HIS A 111 1.27 -0.94 -12.39
N ASN A 112 0.48 -0.53 -13.37
CA ASN A 112 0.92 -0.20 -14.72
C ASN A 112 0.77 1.32 -14.94
N ASP A 113 -0.42 1.77 -15.34
CA ASP A 113 -0.70 3.20 -15.59
C ASP A 113 -0.74 4.04 -14.29
N ASP A 114 -1.04 3.39 -13.16
CA ASP A 114 -1.23 3.99 -11.85
C ASP A 114 -0.04 3.78 -10.90
N ALA A 115 1.13 3.44 -11.45
CA ALA A 115 2.33 3.11 -10.67
C ALA A 115 2.75 4.21 -9.67
N HIS A 116 2.92 3.79 -8.42
CA HIS A 116 3.42 4.66 -7.35
C HIS A 116 4.91 4.98 -7.52
N ARG A 117 5.32 6.16 -7.04
CA ARG A 117 6.74 6.55 -6.94
C ARG A 117 7.35 6.01 -5.65
N HIS A 118 7.64 4.72 -5.62
CA HIS A 118 8.14 4.04 -4.41
C HIS A 118 9.49 4.55 -3.89
N PHE A 119 10.24 5.33 -4.67
CA PHE A 119 11.53 5.90 -4.28
C PHE A 119 11.47 7.41 -3.97
N PHE A 120 10.28 8.01 -3.93
CA PHE A 120 10.10 9.41 -3.57
C PHE A 120 10.56 9.69 -2.12
N PRO A 121 11.12 10.85 -1.76
CA PRO A 121 11.44 12.01 -2.59
C PRO A 121 12.80 11.93 -3.31
N PHE A 122 13.53 10.81 -3.17
CA PHE A 122 14.87 10.66 -3.74
C PHE A 122 14.84 10.41 -5.25
N SER A 123 13.77 9.79 -5.75
CA SER A 123 13.55 9.57 -7.18
C SER A 123 12.06 9.60 -7.52
N ASN A 124 11.75 10.16 -8.70
CA ASN A 124 10.42 10.11 -9.29
C ASN A 124 10.19 8.86 -10.15
N TYR A 125 11.11 7.89 -10.11
CA TYR A 125 10.99 6.63 -10.83
C TYR A 125 9.70 5.89 -10.45
N ARG A 126 9.00 5.41 -11.47
CA ARG A 126 7.83 4.53 -11.38
C ARG A 126 8.20 3.21 -12.04
N PHE A 127 7.97 2.11 -11.35
CA PHE A 127 8.06 0.80 -11.95
C PHE A 127 6.75 0.52 -12.69
N ILE A 128 6.79 0.53 -14.02
CA ILE A 128 5.62 0.23 -14.86
C ILE A 128 5.58 -1.28 -15.05
N SER A 129 4.73 -1.95 -14.27
CA SER A 129 4.59 -3.41 -14.35
C SER A 129 3.76 -3.82 -15.57
N PRO A 130 4.09 -4.93 -16.26
CA PRO A 130 3.19 -5.51 -17.27
C PRO A 130 1.87 -6.03 -16.69
N PHE A 131 1.79 -6.16 -15.35
CA PHE A 131 0.60 -6.57 -14.63
C PHE A 131 -0.08 -5.37 -13.96
N SER A 132 -1.40 -5.30 -14.04
CA SER A 132 -2.23 -4.33 -13.33
C SER A 132 -3.17 -5.07 -12.39
N TYR A 133 -3.53 -4.43 -11.29
CA TYR A 133 -4.52 -4.95 -10.36
C TYR A 133 -5.96 -4.91 -10.93
N TRP A 134 -6.25 -3.94 -11.80
CA TRP A 134 -7.63 -3.65 -12.24
C TRP A 134 -7.78 -3.67 -13.77
N ASP A 135 -6.73 -3.38 -14.53
CA ASP A 135 -6.82 -3.38 -15.99
C ASP A 135 -6.74 -4.81 -16.56
N ARG A 136 -7.84 -5.24 -17.20
CA ARG A 136 -7.93 -6.54 -17.87
C ARG A 136 -6.94 -6.70 -19.02
N LYS A 137 -6.56 -5.60 -19.68
CA LYS A 137 -5.54 -5.63 -20.75
C LYS A 137 -4.13 -5.94 -20.22
N HIS A 138 -3.92 -5.69 -18.93
CA HIS A 138 -2.69 -5.97 -18.20
C HIS A 138 -2.90 -7.09 -17.17
N TYR A 139 -3.60 -8.16 -17.59
CA TYR A 139 -3.82 -9.38 -16.78
C TYR A 139 -4.53 -9.19 -15.44
N GLY A 140 -5.27 -8.08 -15.24
CA GLY A 140 -5.94 -7.79 -13.96
C GLY A 140 -6.81 -8.91 -13.43
N SER A 141 -7.54 -9.62 -14.31
CA SER A 141 -8.35 -10.77 -13.90
C SER A 141 -7.52 -11.92 -13.31
N ILE A 142 -6.32 -12.17 -13.85
CA ILE A 142 -5.40 -13.21 -13.32
C ILE A 142 -4.83 -12.74 -11.99
N VAL A 143 -4.39 -11.49 -11.91
CA VAL A 143 -3.85 -10.89 -10.68
C VAL A 143 -4.88 -10.95 -9.55
N SER A 144 -6.15 -10.64 -9.81
CA SER A 144 -7.23 -10.74 -8.81
C SER A 144 -7.44 -12.19 -8.32
N VAL A 145 -7.37 -13.18 -9.20
CA VAL A 145 -7.49 -14.60 -8.81
C VAL A 145 -6.29 -15.03 -7.96
N VAL A 146 -5.07 -14.66 -8.36
CA VAL A 146 -3.85 -14.94 -7.58
C VAL A 146 -3.93 -14.29 -6.21
N GLU A 147 -4.35 -13.03 -6.12
CA GLU A 147 -4.55 -12.35 -4.84
C GLU A 147 -5.58 -13.06 -3.96
N MET A 148 -6.73 -13.45 -4.53
CA MET A 148 -7.76 -14.19 -3.79
C MET A 148 -7.23 -15.51 -3.22
N LEU A 149 -6.45 -16.26 -4.00
CA LEU A 149 -5.80 -17.49 -3.55
C LEU A 149 -4.78 -17.21 -2.44
N LEU A 150 -3.99 -16.15 -2.55
CA LEU A 150 -3.03 -15.74 -1.51
C LEU A 150 -3.74 -15.37 -0.20
N VAL A 151 -4.83 -14.62 -0.28
CA VAL A 151 -5.67 -14.27 0.89
C VAL A 151 -6.28 -15.53 1.51
N LEU A 152 -6.81 -16.43 0.70
CA LEU A 152 -7.38 -17.70 1.16
C LEU A 152 -6.33 -18.53 1.91
N LEU A 153 -5.15 -18.75 1.30
CA LEU A 153 -4.04 -19.48 1.92
C LEU A 153 -3.55 -18.81 3.20
N SER A 154 -3.52 -17.48 3.22
CA SER A 154 -3.12 -16.68 4.39
C SER A 154 -4.08 -16.83 5.58
N THR A 155 -5.33 -17.22 5.34
CA THR A 155 -6.37 -17.36 6.38
C THR A 155 -6.29 -18.72 7.10
N PHE A 156 -5.64 -19.72 6.53
CA PHE A 156 -5.51 -21.06 7.10
C PHE A 156 -4.28 -21.23 8.02
N ARG A 157 -3.63 -20.12 8.40
CA ARG A 157 -2.34 -20.12 9.11
C ARG A 157 -2.48 -19.96 10.63
#